data_AF-A0A524B197-F1
#
_entry.id   AF-A0A524B197-F1
#
_cell.length_a   1.000
_cell.length_b   1.000
_cell.length_c   1.000
_cell.angle_alpha   90.00
_cell.angle_beta   90.00
_cell.angle_gamma   90.00
#
_symmetry.space_group_name_H-M   'P 1'
#
loop_
_entity.id
_entity.type
_entity.pdbx_description
1 polymer ?
#
loop_
_entity_poly.entity_id
_entity_poly.type
_entity_poly.pdbx_seq_one_letter_code
_entity_poly.pdbx_strand_id
1 'polypeptide(L)'
;MPDTSPSRHESASIGEVVDLVRDYAKQETLGPLKGAGRWLALGTAGAVLIGLGSVFVLVGILRLLQTETSAFDGAWSWVPYLIVLVAAAIVAAIALSRVKKATLGKEPGHGSR
;
A
#
# COMPACT_ATOMS: atom_id res chain seq x y z
N MET A 1 28.51 3.38 -66.02
CA MET A 1 27.15 3.65 -65.51
C MET A 1 27.07 2.99 -64.14
N PRO A 2 27.14 3.72 -63.02
CA PRO A 2 26.88 3.11 -61.71
C PRO A 2 25.38 3.15 -61.42
N ASP A 3 24.75 1.98 -61.33
CA ASP A 3 23.36 1.83 -60.88
C ASP A 3 23.28 2.06 -59.37
N THR A 4 22.62 3.14 -58.97
CA THR A 4 22.24 3.40 -57.59
C THR A 4 20.88 2.75 -57.35
N SER A 5 20.83 1.73 -56.49
CA SER A 5 19.58 1.20 -55.92
C SER A 5 19.49 1.56 -54.44
N PRO A 6 18.81 2.67 -54.08
CA PRO A 6 18.62 3.06 -52.69
C PRO A 6 17.20 2.72 -52.26
N SER A 7 16.95 1.54 -51.68
CA SER A 7 15.63 1.27 -51.08
C SER A 7 15.62 0.29 -49.90
N ARG A 8 16.78 -0.11 -49.37
CA ARG A 8 16.87 -1.06 -48.25
C ARG A 8 17.29 -0.46 -46.90
N HIS A 9 17.62 0.84 -46.85
CA HIS A 9 18.13 1.49 -45.63
C HIS A 9 17.07 2.23 -44.81
N GLU A 10 15.93 2.59 -45.41
CA GLU A 10 14.95 3.47 -44.75
C GLU A 10 13.99 2.71 -43.83
N SER A 11 13.63 1.47 -44.20
CA SER A 11 12.83 0.57 -43.38
C SER A 11 13.60 -0.04 -42.21
N ALA A 12 14.93 -0.22 -42.35
CA ALA A 12 15.80 -0.58 -41.23
C ALA A 12 15.82 0.54 -40.17
N SER A 13 15.89 1.81 -40.60
CA SER A 13 16.00 2.96 -39.69
C SER A 13 14.74 3.26 -38.88
N ILE A 14 13.54 3.24 -39.50
CA ILE A 14 12.30 3.58 -38.77
C ILE A 14 11.89 2.46 -37.81
N GLY A 15 12.08 1.19 -38.20
CA GLY A 15 11.83 0.03 -37.33
C GLY A 15 12.73 0.03 -36.09
N GLU A 16 14.02 0.33 -36.26
CA GLU A 16 14.97 0.43 -35.16
C GLU A 16 14.62 1.55 -34.17
N VAL A 17 14.17 2.71 -34.65
CA VAL A 17 13.75 3.83 -33.78
C VAL A 17 12.49 3.45 -32.98
N VAL A 18 11.52 2.79 -33.62
CA VAL A 18 10.29 2.33 -32.96
C VAL A 18 10.61 1.28 -31.89
N ASP A 19 11.51 0.33 -32.17
CA ASP A 19 11.93 -0.67 -31.19
C ASP A 19 12.69 -0.04 -30.01
N LEU A 20 13.57 0.94 -30.26
CA LEU A 20 14.25 1.67 -29.18
C LEU A 20 13.28 2.43 -28.27
N VAL A 21 12.28 3.12 -28.83
CA VAL A 21 11.25 3.82 -28.04
C VAL A 21 10.42 2.82 -27.23
N ARG A 22 10.05 1.68 -27.85
CA ARG A 22 9.28 0.63 -27.19
C ARG A 22 10.05 -0.03 -26.04
N ASP A 23 11.34 -0.29 -26.22
CA ASP A 23 12.19 -0.89 -25.21
C ASP A 23 12.53 0.09 -24.08
N TYR A 24 12.69 1.39 -24.40
CA TYR A 24 12.84 2.45 -23.42
C TYR A 24 11.58 2.60 -22.55
N ALA A 25 10.40 2.67 -23.17
CA ALA A 25 9.13 2.73 -22.46
C ALA A 25 8.93 1.49 -21.56
N LYS A 26 9.37 0.31 -21.99
CA LYS A 26 9.38 -0.90 -21.13
C LYS A 26 10.39 -0.80 -20.01
N GLN A 27 11.61 -0.32 -20.24
CA GLN A 27 12.62 -0.20 -19.19
C GLN A 27 12.22 0.82 -18.11
N GLU A 28 11.71 1.97 -18.52
CA GLU A 28 11.27 3.01 -17.61
C GLU A 28 9.99 2.65 -16.85
N THR A 29 9.15 1.75 -17.39
CA THR A 29 7.93 1.32 -16.67
C THR A 29 8.16 0.08 -15.82
N LEU A 30 8.95 -0.89 -16.28
CA LEU A 30 9.16 -2.17 -15.58
C LEU A 30 10.12 -2.04 -14.38
N GLY A 31 11.10 -1.13 -14.45
CA GLY A 31 12.00 -0.84 -13.32
C GLY A 31 11.23 -0.36 -12.08
N PRO A 32 10.41 0.70 -12.20
CA PRO A 32 9.60 1.20 -11.09
C PRO A 32 8.50 0.22 -10.66
N LEU A 33 7.87 -0.48 -11.60
CA LEU A 33 6.74 -1.37 -11.29
C LEU A 33 7.16 -2.58 -10.45
N LYS A 34 8.35 -3.15 -10.71
CA LYS A 34 8.89 -4.26 -9.91
C LYS A 34 9.25 -3.80 -8.50
N GLY A 35 9.76 -2.59 -8.34
CA GLY A 35 10.05 -1.98 -7.04
C GLY A 35 8.78 -1.69 -6.25
N ALA A 36 7.78 -1.08 -6.88
CA ALA A 36 6.47 -0.79 -6.28
C ALA A 36 5.74 -2.07 -5.89
N GLY A 37 5.77 -3.11 -6.72
CA GLY A 37 5.18 -4.42 -6.42
C GLY A 37 5.77 -5.07 -5.17
N ARG A 38 7.10 -5.02 -4.99
CA ARG A 38 7.76 -5.53 -3.78
C ARG A 38 7.34 -4.73 -2.53
N TRP A 39 7.32 -3.40 -2.61
CA TRP A 39 6.91 -2.54 -1.51
C TRP A 39 5.46 -2.74 -1.10
N LEU A 40 4.55 -2.86 -2.08
CA LEU A 40 3.14 -3.16 -1.85
C LEU A 40 2.95 -4.55 -1.24
N ALA A 41 3.68 -5.56 -1.73
CA ALA A 41 3.62 -6.91 -1.18
C ALA A 41 4.07 -6.94 0.28
N LEU A 42 5.19 -6.28 0.62
CA LEU A 42 5.68 -6.18 1.99
C LEU A 42 4.74 -5.37 2.88
N GLY A 43 4.18 -4.26 2.38
CA GLY A 43 3.19 -3.46 3.11
C GLY A 43 1.92 -4.25 3.40
N THR A 44 1.41 -5.01 2.41
CA THR A 44 0.21 -5.84 2.57
C THR A 44 0.47 -6.99 3.55
N ALA A 45 1.61 -7.68 3.42
CA ALA A 45 1.98 -8.74 4.36
C ALA A 45 2.12 -8.22 5.80
N GLY A 46 2.75 -7.05 5.97
CA GLY A 46 2.85 -6.38 7.27
C GLY A 46 1.49 -5.99 7.85
N ALA A 47 0.59 -5.45 7.02
CA ALA A 47 -0.77 -5.10 7.42
C ALA A 47 -1.57 -6.33 7.88
N VAL A 48 -1.45 -7.46 7.17
CA VAL A 48 -2.09 -8.73 7.55
C VAL A 48 -1.55 -9.22 8.90
N LEU A 49 -0.22 -9.22 9.09
CA LEU A 49 0.40 -9.65 10.35
C LEU A 49 -0.03 -8.77 11.53
N ILE A 50 -0.04 -7.44 11.36
CA ILE A 50 -0.48 -6.52 12.41
C ILE A 50 -1.98 -6.67 12.70
N GLY A 51 -2.81 -6.83 11.66
CA GLY A 51 -4.24 -7.06 11.82
C GLY A 51 -4.50 -8.34 12.60
N LEU A 52 -3.85 -9.44 12.24
CA LEU A 52 -3.99 -10.72 12.91
C LEU A 52 -3.48 -10.66 14.37
N GLY A 53 -2.31 -10.06 14.59
CA GLY A 53 -1.77 -9.86 15.94
C GLY A 53 -2.70 -9.03 16.81
N SER A 54 -3.33 -7.99 16.25
CA SER A 54 -4.32 -7.16 16.97
C SER A 54 -5.54 -7.98 17.40
N VAL A 55 -6.05 -8.87 16.53
CA VAL A 55 -7.16 -9.78 16.88
C VAL A 55 -6.77 -10.70 18.03
N PHE A 56 -5.59 -11.31 17.99
CA PHE A 56 -5.14 -12.18 19.09
C PHE A 56 -4.94 -11.44 20.41
N VAL A 57 -4.42 -10.21 20.38
CA VAL A 57 -4.32 -9.38 21.58
C VAL A 57 -5.70 -9.05 22.14
N LEU A 58 -6.67 -8.67 21.30
CA LEU A 58 -8.03 -8.36 21.75
C LEU A 58 -8.71 -9.58 22.38
N VAL A 59 -8.60 -10.76 21.76
CA VAL A 59 -9.11 -12.02 22.31
C VAL A 59 -8.40 -12.38 23.61
N GLY A 60 -7.07 -12.18 23.68
CA GLY A 60 -6.28 -12.40 24.88
C GLY A 60 -6.72 -11.52 26.06
N ILE A 61 -6.95 -10.22 25.81
CA ILE A 61 -7.48 -9.28 26.82
C ILE A 61 -8.87 -9.73 27.27
N LEU A 62 -9.77 -10.04 26.33
CA LEU A 62 -11.11 -10.53 26.66
C LEU A 62 -11.03 -11.77 27.55
N ARG A 63 -10.16 -12.71 27.18
CA ARG A 63 -9.99 -13.97 27.90
C ARG A 63 -9.43 -13.73 29.30
N LEU A 64 -8.46 -12.84 29.45
CA LEU A 64 -7.86 -12.49 30.73
C LEU A 64 -8.89 -11.86 31.68
N LEU A 65 -9.69 -10.91 31.19
CA LEU A 65 -10.79 -10.33 31.98
C LEU A 65 -11.83 -11.37 32.36
N GLN A 66 -12.19 -12.29 31.47
CA GLN A 66 -13.19 -13.30 31.80
C GLN A 66 -12.68 -14.45 32.68
N THR A 67 -11.38 -14.76 32.64
CA THR A 67 -10.83 -15.93 33.35
C THR A 67 -10.30 -15.57 34.72
N GLU A 68 -9.61 -14.43 34.84
CA GLU A 68 -8.91 -14.05 36.08
C GLU A 68 -9.76 -13.14 36.97
N THR A 69 -10.82 -12.53 36.45
CA THR A 69 -11.66 -11.59 37.22
C THR A 69 -13.10 -12.06 37.30
N SER A 70 -13.45 -12.69 38.42
CA SER A 70 -14.83 -13.06 38.77
C SER A 70 -15.72 -11.85 39.07
N ALA A 71 -15.14 -10.65 39.18
CA ALA A 71 -15.87 -9.40 39.41
C ALA A 71 -16.85 -9.05 38.28
N PHE A 72 -16.68 -9.64 37.08
CA PHE A 72 -17.56 -9.42 35.94
C PHE A 72 -18.59 -10.56 35.73
N ASP A 73 -18.75 -11.46 36.69
CA ASP A 73 -19.73 -12.53 36.57
C ASP A 73 -21.19 -12.04 36.75
N GLY A 74 -22.15 -12.80 36.21
CA GLY A 74 -23.58 -12.50 36.33
C GLY A 74 -24.00 -11.23 35.58
N ALA A 75 -24.59 -10.26 36.29
CA ALA A 75 -25.17 -9.04 35.70
C ALA A 75 -24.13 -8.12 35.03
N TRP A 76 -22.83 -8.28 35.34
CA TRP A 76 -21.73 -7.47 34.82
C TRP A 76 -20.98 -8.12 33.65
N SER A 77 -21.45 -9.28 33.16
CA SER A 77 -20.80 -10.07 32.10
C SER A 77 -20.65 -9.35 30.76
N TRP A 78 -21.43 -8.28 30.53
CA TRP A 78 -21.32 -7.45 29.32
C TRP A 78 -20.10 -6.52 29.32
N VAL A 79 -19.54 -6.18 30.50
CA VAL A 79 -18.47 -5.18 30.65
C VAL A 79 -17.16 -5.57 29.96
N PRO A 80 -16.65 -6.82 30.09
CA PRO A 80 -15.45 -7.24 29.35
C PRO A 80 -15.56 -7.02 27.84
N TYR A 81 -16.74 -7.26 27.26
CA TYR A 81 -16.98 -7.03 25.83
C TYR A 81 -16.95 -5.55 25.47
N LEU A 82 -17.51 -4.67 26.31
CA LEU A 82 -17.44 -3.23 26.10
C LEU A 82 -16.00 -2.71 26.19
N ILE A 83 -15.20 -3.20 27.14
CA ILE A 83 -13.78 -2.83 27.26
C ILE A 83 -13.02 -3.22 25.99
N VAL A 84 -13.22 -4.44 25.49
CA VAL A 84 -12.56 -4.94 24.28
C VAL A 84 -13.03 -4.19 23.03
N LEU A 85 -14.31 -3.80 22.97
CA LEU A 85 -14.84 -2.95 21.91
C LEU A 85 -14.14 -1.58 21.88
N VAL A 86 -13.97 -0.94 23.04
CA VAL A 86 -13.25 0.34 23.15
C VAL A 86 -11.78 0.17 22.76
N ALA A 87 -11.12 -0.91 23.19
CA ALA A 87 -9.76 -1.22 22.78
C ALA A 87 -9.64 -1.41 21.26
N ALA A 88 -10.59 -2.12 20.64
CA ALA A 88 -10.65 -2.28 19.19
C ALA A 88 -10.85 -0.94 18.47
N ALA A 89 -11.72 -0.06 18.99
CA ALA A 89 -11.94 1.28 18.44
C ALA A 89 -10.66 2.15 18.53
N ILE A 90 -9.90 2.06 19.62
CA ILE A 90 -8.61 2.74 19.77
C ILE A 90 -7.60 2.24 18.73
N VAL A 91 -7.47 0.92 18.58
CA VAL A 91 -6.58 0.32 17.57
C VAL A 91 -6.99 0.78 16.16
N ALA A 92 -8.28 0.76 15.85
CA ALA A 92 -8.79 1.24 14.57
C ALA A 92 -8.51 2.73 14.35
N ALA A 93 -8.74 3.59 15.35
CA ALA A 93 -8.43 5.01 15.28
C ALA A 93 -6.93 5.27 15.07
N ILE A 94 -6.06 4.53 15.75
CA ILE A 94 -4.61 4.59 15.54
C ILE A 94 -4.29 4.17 14.11
N ALA A 95 -4.83 3.04 13.62
CA ALA A 95 -4.58 2.59 12.26
C ALA A 95 -5.00 3.64 11.21
N LEU A 96 -6.18 4.24 11.37
CA LEU A 96 -6.68 5.31 10.51
C LEU A 96 -5.79 6.57 10.60
N SER A 97 -5.28 6.93 11.78
CA SER A 97 -4.39 8.08 11.95
C SER A 97 -3.06 7.95 11.20
N ARG A 98 -2.61 6.72 10.91
CA ARG A 98 -1.34 6.46 10.20
C ARG A 98 -1.48 6.53 8.68
N VAL A 99 -2.70 6.57 8.16
CA VAL A 99 -2.93 6.82 6.74
C VAL A 99 -2.67 8.31 6.47
N LYS A 100 -1.49 8.63 5.94
CA LYS A 100 -1.16 10.01 5.54
C LYS A 100 -2.13 10.46 4.44
N LYS A 101 -2.80 11.60 4.62
CA LYS A 101 -3.56 12.26 3.55
C LYS A 101 -2.60 12.56 2.40
N ALA A 102 -2.81 11.96 1.22
CA ALA A 102 -2.11 12.36 0.02
C ALA A 102 -2.47 13.83 -0.26
N THR A 103 -1.49 14.72 -0.14
CA THR A 103 -1.62 16.13 -0.54
C THR A 103 -1.75 16.20 -2.06
N LEU A 104 -2.96 16.03 -2.59
CA LEU A 104 -3.31 16.49 -3.93
C LEU A 104 -3.33 18.03 -3.89
N GLY A 105 -2.39 18.65 -4.62
CA GLY A 105 -2.46 20.06 -5.02
C GLY A 105 -2.16 21.08 -3.94
N LYS A 106 -0.87 21.31 -3.65
CA LYS A 106 -0.44 22.66 -3.28
C LYS A 106 0.36 23.16 -4.48
N GLU A 107 -0.32 23.79 -5.44
CA GLU A 107 0.38 24.63 -6.41
C GLU A 107 1.17 25.68 -5.60
N PRO A 108 2.47 25.89 -5.90
CA PRO A 108 3.17 27.05 -5.41
C PRO A 108 2.51 28.26 -6.05
N GLY A 109 1.63 28.93 -5.29
CA GLY A 109 1.13 30.24 -5.65
C GLY A 109 2.31 31.16 -5.88
N HIS A 110 2.64 31.39 -7.14
CA HIS A 110 3.61 32.39 -7.56
C HIS A 110 2.98 33.74 -7.22
N GLY A 111 3.27 34.21 -6.01
CA GLY A 111 2.97 35.57 -5.60
C GLY A 111 3.82 36.50 -6.45
N SER A 112 3.26 36.95 -7.56
CA SER A 112 3.72 38.12 -8.30
C SER A 112 3.50 39.35 -7.42
N ARG A 113 4.56 39.87 -6.82
CA ARG A 113 4.75 41.30 -6.55
C ARG A 113 6.22 41.63 -6.68
#